data_AF-A0A932G5X1-F1
#
_entry.id   AF-A0A932G5X1-F1
#
_cell.length_a   1.000
_cell.length_b   1.000
_cell.length_c   1.000
_cell.angle_alpha   90.00
_cell.angle_beta   90.00
_cell.angle_gamma   90.00
#
_symmetry.space_group_name_H-M   'P 1'
#
loop_
_entity.id
_entity.type
_entity.pdbx_description
1 polymer ?
#
loop_
_entity_poly.entity_id
_entity_poly.type
_entity_poly.pdbx_seq_one_letter_code
_entity_poly.pdbx_strand_id
1 'polypeptide(L)'
;MNTRNAQGATRPPQPPHEPPEETTDGEGLPPLADDETGEDGGELAEDLPADEEGDLLDDSTSDEELGADDLGIETGADEGGWTKDSEGDESGQSEDVDGLGQSEYGWTTDLEEQGTEDWDEDLGDWDDSASVLDDDGDEGAEEETNLDLTFDPLGTEDDSEDEDAELDAADFCAEDRSEAIELPPSHDESRVMLRSLGPAETNLSVLVWTGGHLVGGGQGLFVTTDEGALTPSDRASALEAEDVTSIAGGANGEIVVGTLLGGALVSTDGGRSFRAANAWAKGSRPSTSSFVCSVSGVLVLRTGEGALYTSADAGASWRAAPLEGRLLAHAVSADRLVGLVATRGGPAIVTSDDGSSFRLGPLVPRLESLARAADVHMAAGGDLVVVGSDEVEGVLASHDGGATFEVWSAVPRASALAVDPSRPDTCALALSFPGRDVAAVVRTTDAGASFSTLFDLGKLRKLLRLEAPADAEIENRVNGLAFAPTPRGGAWALLVASTAGGLVVKVRDEPAPGASDARPGPA
;
A
#
# COMPACT_ATOMS: atom_id res chain seq x y z
N MET A 1 -55.58 48.38 35.63
CA MET A 1 -56.45 48.67 34.47
C MET A 1 -55.59 49.35 33.40
N ASN A 2 -55.39 48.66 32.27
CA ASN A 2 -55.24 49.11 30.87
C ASN A 2 -54.54 50.44 30.53
N THR A 3 -53.73 50.62 29.47
CA THR A 3 -53.09 49.81 28.40
C THR A 3 -52.24 50.77 27.55
N ARG A 4 -51.34 50.21 26.71
CA ARG A 4 -50.67 50.71 25.46
C ARG A 4 -49.21 51.14 25.62
N ASN A 5 -48.23 50.35 25.15
CA ASN A 5 -47.79 49.96 23.79
C ASN A 5 -47.19 51.10 22.94
N ALA A 6 -45.88 51.01 22.73
CA ALA A 6 -45.20 51.36 21.47
C ALA A 6 -43.89 50.54 21.37
N GLN A 7 -43.89 49.51 20.51
CA GLN A 7 -42.72 48.77 20.07
C GLN A 7 -42.06 49.54 18.91
N GLY A 8 -40.76 49.80 19.00
CA GLY A 8 -39.93 50.26 17.90
C GLY A 8 -39.01 49.13 17.43
N ALA A 9 -39.28 48.59 16.25
CA ALA A 9 -38.43 47.60 15.59
C ALA A 9 -37.39 48.31 14.71
N THR A 10 -36.11 48.08 15.00
CA THR A 10 -34.98 48.52 14.17
C THR A 10 -34.72 47.50 13.07
N ARG A 11 -34.73 47.97 11.82
CA ARG A 11 -34.43 47.22 10.60
C ARG A 11 -32.90 47.01 10.47
N PRO A 12 -32.40 45.83 10.09
CA PRO A 12 -30.98 45.65 9.82
C PRO A 12 -30.59 46.27 8.46
N PRO A 13 -29.32 46.67 8.28
CA PRO A 13 -28.84 47.32 7.06
C PRO A 13 -28.72 46.31 5.90
N GLN A 14 -29.11 46.75 4.70
CA GLN A 14 -28.90 46.02 3.45
C GLN A 14 -27.41 46.01 3.06
N PRO A 15 -26.90 44.91 2.46
CA PRO A 15 -25.56 44.89 1.87
C PRO A 15 -25.52 45.67 0.54
N PRO A 16 -24.33 46.16 0.14
CA PRO A 16 -24.17 46.98 -1.05
C PRO A 16 -24.32 46.16 -2.34
N HIS A 17 -24.95 46.78 -3.34
CA HIS A 17 -25.10 46.29 -4.70
C HIS A 17 -23.73 46.18 -5.40
N GLU A 18 -23.45 45.01 -5.98
CA GLU A 18 -22.37 44.82 -6.95
C GLU A 18 -22.71 45.50 -8.29
N PRO A 19 -21.73 46.10 -8.99
CA PRO A 19 -21.92 46.62 -10.34
C PRO A 19 -21.92 45.48 -11.38
N PRO A 20 -22.60 45.67 -12.53
CA PRO A 20 -22.75 44.63 -13.54
C PRO A 20 -21.44 44.39 -14.31
N GLU A 21 -21.16 43.12 -14.62
CA GLU A 21 -20.06 42.69 -15.47
C GLU A 21 -20.22 43.20 -16.91
N GLU A 22 -19.17 43.87 -17.42
CA GLU A 22 -19.03 44.21 -18.83
C GLU A 22 -18.66 42.97 -19.64
N THR A 23 -19.56 42.55 -20.53
CA THR A 23 -19.29 41.59 -21.60
C THR A 23 -18.41 42.26 -22.65
N THR A 24 -17.16 41.81 -22.79
CA THR A 24 -16.28 42.19 -23.91
C THR A 24 -16.44 41.17 -25.04
N ASP A 25 -17.11 41.62 -26.10
CA ASP A 25 -17.14 40.94 -27.39
C ASP A 25 -15.80 41.11 -28.13
N GLY A 26 -15.21 39.96 -28.51
CA GLY A 26 -14.62 39.71 -29.82
C GLY A 26 -13.36 40.47 -30.26
N GLU A 27 -12.23 39.76 -30.35
CA GLU A 27 -11.25 39.96 -31.42
C GLU A 27 -10.75 38.61 -31.95
N GLY A 28 -10.62 38.54 -33.28
CA GLY A 28 -10.54 37.33 -34.07
C GLY A 28 -9.16 36.67 -34.15
N LEU A 29 -9.21 35.35 -34.31
CA LEU A 29 -8.08 34.51 -34.69
C LEU A 29 -7.81 34.61 -36.20
N PRO A 30 -6.57 34.82 -36.65
CA PRO A 30 -6.20 34.65 -38.06
C PRO A 30 -6.04 33.15 -38.41
N PRO A 31 -6.22 32.77 -39.69
CA PRO A 31 -6.19 31.38 -40.12
C PRO A 31 -4.77 30.81 -40.14
N LEU A 32 -4.66 29.55 -39.71
CA LEU A 32 -3.50 28.69 -39.89
C LEU A 32 -3.23 28.52 -41.39
N ALA A 33 -2.02 28.88 -41.81
CA ALA A 33 -1.50 28.55 -43.13
C ALA A 33 -0.77 27.20 -43.06
N ASP A 34 -1.10 26.34 -44.00
CA ASP A 34 -0.38 25.13 -44.34
C ASP A 34 1.05 25.47 -44.79
N ASP A 35 2.05 24.76 -44.27
CA ASP A 35 3.41 24.77 -44.83
C ASP A 35 3.85 23.32 -45.04
N GLU A 36 3.72 22.88 -46.30
CA GLU A 36 4.42 21.72 -46.83
C GLU A 36 5.77 22.16 -47.42
N THR A 37 6.74 21.25 -47.35
CA THR A 37 7.97 21.15 -48.16
C THR A 37 9.17 22.02 -47.76
N GLY A 38 10.26 21.32 -47.42
CA GLY A 38 11.57 21.91 -47.20
C GLY A 38 12.62 20.87 -46.86
N GLU A 39 12.85 19.92 -47.77
CA GLU A 39 14.15 19.24 -47.87
C GLU A 39 15.21 20.31 -48.21
N ASP A 40 16.22 20.49 -47.36
CA ASP A 40 17.52 20.90 -47.86
C ASP A 40 18.65 20.41 -46.95
N GLY A 41 19.67 19.85 -47.60
CA GLY A 41 20.87 19.34 -46.96
C GLY A 41 21.83 20.47 -46.60
N GLY A 42 22.61 20.24 -45.55
CA GLY A 42 23.65 21.17 -45.13
C GLY A 42 24.70 20.44 -44.31
N GLU A 43 25.72 19.94 -45.00
CA GLU A 43 27.00 19.51 -44.44
C GLU A 43 27.63 20.66 -43.66
N LEU A 44 27.96 20.44 -42.39
CA LEU A 44 28.98 21.20 -41.67
C LEU A 44 29.79 20.23 -40.81
N ALA A 45 30.91 19.80 -41.38
CA ALA A 45 32.07 19.35 -40.64
C ALA A 45 32.79 20.57 -40.10
N GLU A 46 33.22 20.55 -38.84
CA GLU A 46 34.41 21.28 -38.36
C GLU A 46 34.81 20.79 -36.95
N ASP A 47 36.06 20.30 -36.90
CA ASP A 47 37.07 20.47 -35.85
C ASP A 47 36.84 19.93 -34.42
N LEU A 48 37.37 18.72 -34.18
CA LEU A 48 37.88 18.28 -32.88
C LEU A 48 39.40 18.07 -32.97
N PRO A 49 40.23 18.70 -32.12
CA PRO A 49 41.63 18.35 -32.03
C PRO A 49 41.81 17.08 -31.19
N ALA A 50 42.54 16.13 -31.78
CA ALA A 50 43.28 15.11 -31.06
C ALA A 50 44.48 15.75 -30.34
N ASP A 51 44.85 15.15 -29.20
CA ASP A 51 46.23 14.95 -28.70
C ASP A 51 46.23 15.05 -27.17
N GLU A 52 46.42 13.92 -26.48
CA GLU A 52 47.34 13.81 -25.35
C GLU A 52 47.53 12.32 -25.01
N GLU A 53 48.52 11.72 -25.69
CA GLU A 53 49.20 10.53 -25.19
C GLU A 53 50.10 10.93 -24.02
N GLY A 54 49.88 10.29 -22.87
CA GLY A 54 50.74 10.38 -21.69
C GLY A 54 51.11 8.99 -21.23
N ASP A 55 52.26 8.51 -21.73
CA ASP A 55 53.08 7.45 -21.14
C ASP A 55 53.54 7.82 -19.71
N LEU A 56 54.17 6.84 -19.03
CA LEU A 56 54.85 6.85 -17.70
C LEU A 56 53.96 6.21 -16.59
N LEU A 57 54.31 5.13 -15.87
CA LEU A 57 55.59 4.53 -15.48
C LEU A 57 55.47 3.02 -15.17
N ASP A 58 56.55 2.32 -15.50
CA ASP A 58 57.07 1.08 -14.91
C ASP A 58 57.60 1.35 -13.48
N ASP A 59 57.36 0.46 -12.50
CA ASP A 59 58.42 -0.22 -11.70
C ASP A 59 57.86 -1.08 -10.54
N SER A 60 58.49 -2.24 -10.39
CA SER A 60 58.79 -2.98 -9.14
C SER A 60 57.74 -3.85 -8.43
N THR A 61 57.82 -5.14 -8.75
CA THR A 61 58.17 -6.26 -7.85
C THR A 61 57.91 -6.14 -6.34
N SER A 62 57.14 -7.10 -5.80
CA SER A 62 57.59 -7.89 -4.65
C SER A 62 56.87 -9.25 -4.62
N ASP A 63 57.66 -10.29 -4.84
CA ASP A 63 57.37 -11.68 -4.50
C ASP A 63 57.06 -11.82 -3.01
N GLU A 64 55.98 -12.52 -2.66
CA GLU A 64 55.94 -13.31 -1.42
C GLU A 64 55.35 -14.69 -1.70
N GLU A 65 56.29 -15.62 -1.82
CA GLU A 65 56.25 -17.04 -1.48
C GLU A 65 55.49 -17.28 -0.16
N LEU A 66 54.43 -18.10 -0.16
CA LEU A 66 54.00 -19.04 0.89
C LEU A 66 53.00 -20.00 0.21
N GLY A 67 53.27 -21.28 0.00
CA GLY A 67 53.39 -22.31 1.04
C GLY A 67 52.28 -23.33 0.79
N ALA A 68 52.57 -24.35 -0.01
CA ALA A 68 51.65 -25.43 -0.34
C ALA A 68 51.79 -26.58 0.66
N ASP A 69 50.75 -26.83 1.45
CA ASP A 69 50.50 -28.07 2.19
C ASP A 69 49.13 -28.57 1.69
N ASP A 70 49.08 -29.58 0.81
CA ASP A 70 49.03 -31.01 1.13
C ASP A 70 47.75 -31.43 1.87
N LEU A 71 46.67 -31.64 1.10
CA LEU A 71 45.56 -32.52 1.48
C LEU A 71 45.10 -33.30 0.26
N GLY A 72 45.56 -34.55 0.17
CA GLY A 72 45.05 -35.56 -0.74
C GLY A 72 43.62 -35.95 -0.38
N ILE A 73 42.74 -35.93 -1.38
CA ILE A 73 41.48 -36.66 -1.36
C ILE A 73 41.48 -37.58 -2.58
N GLU A 74 41.59 -38.87 -2.29
CA GLU A 74 41.51 -39.97 -3.23
C GLU A 74 40.11 -40.02 -3.86
N THR A 75 40.02 -39.85 -5.18
CA THR A 75 38.83 -40.22 -5.94
C THR A 75 38.99 -41.65 -6.43
N GLY A 76 38.38 -42.57 -5.67
CA GLY A 76 38.18 -43.96 -6.08
C GLY A 76 37.28 -44.02 -7.30
N ALA A 77 37.82 -44.62 -8.37
CA ALA A 77 37.08 -45.10 -9.51
C ALA A 77 36.15 -46.25 -9.09
N ASP A 78 34.93 -46.27 -9.62
CA ASP A 78 34.27 -47.54 -9.88
C ASP A 78 33.63 -47.53 -11.27
N GLU A 79 34.06 -48.52 -12.03
CA GLU A 79 33.66 -48.86 -13.37
C GLU A 79 32.33 -49.62 -13.33
N GLY A 80 31.39 -49.26 -14.21
CA GLY A 80 30.11 -49.96 -14.30
C GLY A 80 29.43 -49.71 -15.64
N GLY A 81 30.02 -50.24 -16.71
CA GLY A 81 29.42 -50.23 -18.04
C GLY A 81 28.22 -51.17 -18.14
N TRP A 82 27.13 -50.70 -18.74
CA TRP A 82 26.15 -51.54 -19.43
C TRP A 82 25.75 -50.87 -20.74
N THR A 83 26.06 -51.56 -21.82
CA THR A 83 25.64 -51.23 -23.18
C THR A 83 24.28 -51.86 -23.49
N LYS A 84 23.56 -51.17 -24.39
CA LYS A 84 22.84 -51.71 -25.56
C LYS A 84 21.34 -52.05 -25.46
N ASP A 85 20.70 -51.54 -26.51
CA ASP A 85 19.60 -52.08 -27.32
C ASP A 85 18.16 -51.96 -26.78
N SER A 86 17.39 -51.05 -27.40
CA SER A 86 16.10 -51.38 -28.01
C SER A 86 15.58 -50.24 -28.91
N GLU A 87 15.74 -50.44 -30.22
CA GLU A 87 14.85 -49.89 -31.24
C GLU A 87 13.50 -50.65 -31.20
N GLY A 88 12.41 -49.97 -31.55
CA GLY A 88 11.04 -50.51 -31.64
C GLY A 88 10.04 -49.38 -31.38
N ASP A 89 9.68 -48.55 -32.36
CA ASP A 89 8.81 -48.78 -33.53
C ASP A 89 7.30 -48.82 -33.18
N GLU A 90 6.55 -48.21 -34.11
CA GLU A 90 5.12 -48.35 -34.37
C GLU A 90 4.10 -47.56 -33.51
N SER A 91 3.63 -46.47 -34.15
CA SER A 91 2.22 -46.16 -34.46
C SER A 91 1.12 -46.38 -33.41
N GLY A 92 0.37 -45.32 -33.15
CA GLY A 92 -0.93 -45.43 -32.50
C GLY A 92 -1.69 -44.11 -32.36
N GLN A 93 -2.48 -43.80 -33.39
CA GLN A 93 -3.85 -43.26 -33.31
C GLN A 93 -4.09 -41.97 -32.51
N SER A 94 -4.30 -40.90 -33.27
CA SER A 94 -5.20 -39.81 -32.94
C SER A 94 -6.62 -40.35 -32.78
N GLU A 95 -7.17 -40.24 -31.57
CA GLU A 95 -8.61 -40.33 -31.36
C GLU A 95 -9.18 -38.94 -31.10
N ASP A 96 -10.07 -38.56 -32.01
CA ASP A 96 -11.01 -37.47 -31.87
C ASP A 96 -11.89 -37.69 -30.63
N VAL A 97 -11.93 -36.70 -29.73
CA VAL A 97 -12.98 -36.59 -28.71
C VAL A 97 -13.79 -35.35 -29.03
N ASP A 98 -14.75 -35.53 -29.93
CA ASP A 98 -15.96 -34.73 -29.95
C ASP A 98 -16.84 -35.15 -28.76
N GLY A 99 -17.34 -34.19 -27.99
CA GLY A 99 -18.61 -34.42 -27.31
C GLY A 99 -18.77 -33.84 -25.90
N LEU A 100 -19.54 -32.75 -25.87
CA LEU A 100 -20.63 -32.47 -24.91
C LEU A 100 -20.23 -32.08 -23.48
N GLY A 101 -20.43 -30.79 -23.19
CA GLY A 101 -20.42 -30.25 -21.82
C GLY A 101 -20.74 -28.76 -21.82
N GLN A 102 -21.88 -28.39 -22.39
CA GLN A 102 -22.45 -27.05 -22.24
C GLN A 102 -22.80 -26.85 -20.75
N SER A 103 -22.23 -25.83 -20.11
CA SER A 103 -22.86 -25.18 -18.96
C SER A 103 -23.15 -23.74 -19.35
N GLU A 104 -24.39 -23.54 -19.81
CA GLU A 104 -25.04 -22.25 -19.91
C GLU A 104 -25.07 -21.58 -18.53
N TYR A 105 -24.45 -20.42 -18.40
CA TYR A 105 -24.91 -19.39 -17.48
C TYR A 105 -25.18 -18.14 -18.30
N GLY A 106 -26.40 -18.07 -18.83
CA GLY A 106 -26.96 -16.87 -19.41
C GLY A 106 -27.45 -15.94 -18.30
N TRP A 107 -26.83 -14.76 -18.19
CA TRP A 107 -27.44 -13.60 -17.58
C TRP A 107 -27.72 -12.60 -18.70
N THR A 108 -28.96 -12.60 -19.19
CA THR A 108 -29.52 -11.48 -19.95
C THR A 108 -30.38 -10.69 -18.98
N THR A 109 -29.93 -9.51 -18.57
CA THR A 109 -30.80 -8.48 -18.02
C THR A 109 -31.07 -7.46 -19.12
N ASP A 110 -32.13 -7.75 -19.88
CA ASP A 110 -32.96 -6.71 -20.47
C ASP A 110 -33.64 -5.97 -19.31
N LEU A 111 -33.32 -4.68 -19.14
CA LEU A 111 -34.23 -3.76 -18.47
C LEU A 111 -34.48 -2.59 -19.40
N GLU A 112 -35.63 -2.71 -20.06
CA GLU A 112 -36.29 -1.67 -20.81
C GLU A 112 -36.62 -0.46 -19.92
N GLU A 113 -36.53 0.70 -20.56
CA GLU A 113 -37.13 1.96 -20.14
C GLU A 113 -38.60 1.81 -19.73
N GLN A 114 -38.98 2.39 -18.60
CA GLN A 114 -40.20 3.20 -18.46
C GLN A 114 -40.34 3.80 -17.06
N GLY A 115 -40.80 5.06 -17.01
CA GLY A 115 -41.61 5.56 -15.89
C GLY A 115 -41.02 6.72 -15.11
N THR A 116 -41.13 7.92 -15.66
CA THR A 116 -41.19 9.18 -14.90
C THR A 116 -42.52 9.27 -14.16
N GLU A 117 -42.55 9.28 -12.83
CA GLU A 117 -43.68 9.84 -12.07
C GLU A 117 -43.22 10.58 -10.82
N ASP A 118 -43.83 11.76 -10.67
CA ASP A 118 -43.67 12.76 -9.61
C ASP A 118 -43.99 12.22 -8.22
N TRP A 119 -43.19 12.59 -7.23
CA TRP A 119 -43.56 12.52 -5.82
C TRP A 119 -43.13 13.80 -5.11
N ASP A 120 -44.02 14.79 -5.17
CA ASP A 120 -44.14 15.86 -4.19
C ASP A 120 -45.15 15.43 -3.11
N GLU A 121 -44.93 15.94 -1.88
CA GLU A 121 -45.84 15.99 -0.73
C GLU A 121 -46.11 14.67 0.03
N ASP A 122 -45.59 14.56 1.27
CA ASP A 122 -46.35 14.84 2.52
C ASP A 122 -45.63 14.21 3.73
N LEU A 123 -44.87 15.01 4.50
CA LEU A 123 -44.27 14.57 5.77
C LEU A 123 -45.28 14.76 6.90
N GLY A 124 -46.08 13.71 7.11
CA GLY A 124 -46.99 13.58 8.25
C GLY A 124 -46.32 12.92 9.46
N ASP A 125 -46.45 13.61 10.61
CA ASP A 125 -46.57 13.13 12.00
C ASP A 125 -46.41 11.62 12.26
N TRP A 126 -45.40 11.25 13.05
CA TRP A 126 -45.32 9.95 13.72
C TRP A 126 -45.32 10.17 15.24
N ASP A 127 -46.50 9.97 15.81
CA ASP A 127 -46.75 9.85 17.24
C ASP A 127 -46.71 8.36 17.66
N ASP A 128 -46.45 8.17 18.94
CA ASP A 128 -46.23 6.94 19.67
C ASP A 128 -47.16 5.76 19.33
N SER A 129 -46.60 4.55 19.22
CA SER A 129 -47.26 3.36 19.80
C SER A 129 -46.32 2.16 19.98
N ALA A 130 -46.39 1.63 21.20
CA ALA A 130 -45.80 0.39 21.66
C ALA A 130 -46.50 -0.86 21.09
N SER A 131 -45.72 -1.92 20.88
CA SER A 131 -46.15 -3.33 20.98
C SER A 131 -44.87 -4.16 21.19
N VAL A 132 -44.72 -4.93 22.27
CA VAL A 132 -45.31 -6.25 22.58
C VAL A 132 -45.05 -7.26 21.45
N LEU A 133 -44.04 -8.11 21.66
CA LEU A 133 -43.89 -9.46 21.09
C LEU A 133 -43.32 -10.28 22.25
N ASP A 134 -44.11 -11.08 22.97
CA ASP A 134 -44.63 -12.41 22.60
C ASP A 134 -43.50 -13.35 22.14
N ASP A 135 -43.01 -14.02 23.18
CA ASP A 135 -42.21 -15.23 23.26
C ASP A 135 -43.09 -16.43 22.92
N ASP A 136 -42.73 -17.19 21.88
CA ASP A 136 -43.19 -18.56 21.67
C ASP A 136 -42.26 -19.29 20.69
N GLY A 137 -41.47 -20.22 21.24
CA GLY A 137 -41.18 -21.56 20.69
C GLY A 137 -40.45 -21.70 19.35
N ASP A 138 -39.39 -22.51 19.30
CA ASP A 138 -39.51 -23.95 19.02
C ASP A 138 -38.11 -24.60 18.99
N GLU A 139 -37.94 -25.67 19.76
CA GLU A 139 -36.77 -26.55 19.73
C GLU A 139 -37.03 -27.63 18.66
N GLY A 140 -36.06 -27.93 17.79
CA GLY A 140 -36.25 -29.09 16.93
C GLY A 140 -35.19 -29.41 15.89
N ALA A 141 -34.38 -30.40 16.25
CA ALA A 141 -33.88 -31.49 15.40
C ALA A 141 -32.61 -31.27 14.54
N GLU A 142 -31.66 -32.11 14.92
CA GLU A 142 -30.42 -32.51 14.27
C GLU A 142 -30.63 -33.05 12.84
N GLU A 143 -29.67 -32.79 11.95
CA GLU A 143 -29.34 -33.70 10.86
C GLU A 143 -27.82 -33.64 10.60
N GLU A 144 -27.10 -34.62 11.16
CA GLU A 144 -25.74 -34.96 10.75
C GLU A 144 -25.78 -35.58 9.35
N THR A 145 -24.97 -35.05 8.43
CA THR A 145 -24.61 -35.75 7.20
C THR A 145 -23.12 -36.06 7.22
N ASN A 146 -22.83 -37.34 7.46
CA ASN A 146 -21.54 -37.98 7.27
C ASN A 146 -21.18 -37.98 5.78
N LEU A 147 -20.09 -37.31 5.42
CA LEU A 147 -19.41 -37.49 4.13
C LEU A 147 -18.17 -38.37 4.36
N ASP A 148 -18.33 -39.62 3.96
CA ASP A 148 -17.35 -40.70 3.95
C ASP A 148 -16.38 -40.50 2.76
N LEU A 149 -15.17 -40.02 3.05
CA LEU A 149 -14.05 -40.00 2.11
C LEU A 149 -13.03 -41.05 2.54
N THR A 150 -13.17 -42.25 1.99
CA THR A 150 -12.17 -43.31 2.08
C THR A 150 -11.06 -43.04 1.08
N PHE A 151 -9.86 -42.71 1.59
CA PHE A 151 -8.61 -42.79 0.84
C PHE A 151 -7.89 -44.08 1.23
N ASP A 152 -7.60 -44.92 0.25
CA ASP A 152 -6.74 -46.10 0.37
C ASP A 152 -5.28 -45.65 0.57
N PRO A 153 -4.58 -46.07 1.63
CA PRO A 153 -3.15 -45.84 1.74
C PRO A 153 -2.37 -46.93 1.00
N LEU A 154 -1.51 -46.50 0.07
CA LEU A 154 -0.45 -47.32 -0.47
C LEU A 154 0.51 -47.73 0.66
N GLY A 155 0.88 -49.00 0.65
CA GLY A 155 1.66 -49.65 1.69
C GLY A 155 3.04 -49.05 1.91
N THR A 156 3.46 -49.10 3.16
CA THR A 156 4.85 -48.98 3.58
C THR A 156 5.14 -50.15 4.52
N GLU A 157 5.98 -51.07 4.04
CA GLU A 157 6.83 -51.90 4.89
C GLU A 157 7.93 -50.95 5.39
N ASP A 158 8.00 -50.66 6.69
CA ASP A 158 8.66 -51.45 7.75
C ASP A 158 10.10 -50.93 7.99
N ASP A 159 10.36 -50.69 9.28
CA ASP A 159 11.66 -50.52 9.93
C ASP A 159 12.58 -49.34 9.55
N SER A 160 12.43 -48.24 10.30
CA SER A 160 13.56 -47.72 11.08
C SER A 160 13.08 -46.83 12.22
N GLU A 161 13.61 -47.11 13.40
CA GLU A 161 13.39 -46.47 14.70
C GLU A 161 13.58 -44.93 14.61
N ASP A 162 12.46 -44.20 14.54
CA ASP A 162 12.45 -42.74 14.72
C ASP A 162 12.58 -42.42 16.21
N GLU A 163 13.75 -41.91 16.58
CA GLU A 163 13.97 -41.24 17.86
C GLU A 163 12.98 -40.07 17.98
N ASP A 164 12.08 -40.16 18.97
CA ASP A 164 11.20 -39.09 19.43
C ASP A 164 12.01 -37.87 19.88
N ALA A 165 12.50 -37.08 18.92
CA ALA A 165 12.89 -35.70 19.15
C ALA A 165 11.60 -34.88 19.22
N GLU A 166 10.95 -34.90 20.39
CA GLU A 166 10.04 -33.85 20.82
C GLU A 166 10.81 -32.52 20.75
N LEU A 167 10.76 -31.88 19.58
CA LEU A 167 11.14 -30.49 19.44
C LEU A 167 10.08 -29.68 20.20
N ASP A 168 10.42 -29.33 21.44
CA ASP A 168 9.73 -28.37 22.28
C ASP A 168 9.51 -27.05 21.51
N ALA A 169 8.44 -27.00 20.73
CA ALA A 169 7.96 -25.78 20.06
C ALA A 169 7.38 -24.75 21.07
N ALA A 170 7.50 -25.02 22.37
CA ALA A 170 7.01 -24.16 23.45
C ALA A 170 8.05 -23.17 24.00
N ASP A 171 9.32 -23.26 23.60
CA ASP A 171 10.40 -22.45 24.22
C ASP A 171 10.78 -21.17 23.42
N PHE A 172 10.01 -20.82 22.39
CA PHE A 172 10.11 -19.52 21.71
C PHE A 172 9.17 -18.45 22.32
N CYS A 173 8.79 -18.63 23.59
CA CYS A 173 8.32 -17.50 24.40
C CYS A 173 9.54 -16.62 24.67
N ALA A 174 9.83 -15.70 23.73
CA ALA A 174 10.81 -14.65 23.90
C ALA A 174 10.72 -14.12 25.33
N GLU A 175 11.78 -14.34 26.13
CA GLU A 175 11.87 -13.80 27.48
C GLU A 175 11.46 -12.34 27.41
N ASP A 176 10.42 -11.99 28.15
CA ASP A 176 9.80 -10.66 28.25
C ASP A 176 10.84 -9.64 28.76
N ARG A 177 11.78 -9.28 27.90
CA ARG A 177 12.74 -8.20 28.08
C ARG A 177 12.08 -6.90 27.65
N SER A 178 10.88 -6.66 28.17
CA SER A 178 10.28 -5.32 28.19
C SER A 178 11.04 -4.44 29.19
N GLU A 179 12.35 -4.25 28.97
CA GLU A 179 12.95 -3.01 29.42
C GLU A 179 12.07 -1.91 28.84
N ALA A 180 11.50 -1.09 29.73
CA ALA A 180 10.45 -0.15 29.36
C ALA A 180 11.00 0.80 28.30
N ILE A 181 10.72 0.51 27.02
CA ILE A 181 11.08 1.39 25.92
C ILE A 181 10.29 2.67 26.14
N GLU A 182 11.00 3.70 26.61
CA GLU A 182 10.43 5.02 26.76
C GLU A 182 10.17 5.60 25.37
N LEU A 183 8.96 6.09 25.15
CA LEU A 183 8.63 6.78 23.91
C LEU A 183 9.55 8.00 23.75
N PRO A 184 9.95 8.35 22.52
CA PRO A 184 10.63 9.60 22.25
C PRO A 184 9.84 10.79 22.82
N PRO A 185 10.50 11.91 23.16
CA PRO A 185 9.82 13.07 23.71
C PRO A 185 8.65 13.48 22.83
N SER A 186 7.50 13.77 23.45
CA SER A 186 6.33 14.24 22.74
C SER A 186 6.59 15.60 22.11
N HIS A 187 6.11 15.80 20.89
CA HIS A 187 5.92 17.14 20.37
C HIS A 187 5.09 17.97 21.35
N ASP A 188 5.31 19.28 21.34
CA ASP A 188 4.38 20.22 21.97
C ASP A 188 2.98 20.00 21.36
N GLU A 189 2.07 19.45 22.18
CA GLU A 189 0.71 19.08 21.78
C GLU A 189 -0.04 20.26 21.14
N SER A 190 0.31 21.51 21.48
CA SER A 190 -0.28 22.71 20.88
C SER A 190 0.01 22.87 19.39
N ARG A 191 0.95 22.09 18.84
CA ARG A 191 1.41 22.15 17.45
C ARG A 191 0.81 21.06 16.57
N VAL A 192 0.20 20.04 17.16
CA VAL A 192 -0.40 18.92 16.44
C VAL A 192 -1.89 19.22 16.28
N MET A 193 -2.33 19.35 15.03
CA MET A 193 -3.73 19.48 14.67
C MET A 193 -4.25 18.13 14.19
N LEU A 194 -5.36 17.70 14.75
CA LEU A 194 -5.97 16.40 14.48
C LEU A 194 -7.40 16.61 13.99
N ARG A 195 -7.76 15.91 12.93
CA ARG A 195 -9.12 15.87 12.39
C ARG A 195 -9.49 14.43 12.09
N SER A 196 -10.63 13.96 12.60
CA SER A 196 -11.21 12.68 12.18
C SER A 196 -11.70 12.80 10.73
N LEU A 197 -11.47 11.76 9.94
CA LEU A 197 -11.89 11.68 8.56
C LEU A 197 -13.24 11.01 8.37
N GLY A 198 -13.77 10.28 9.33
CA GLY A 198 -15.00 9.51 9.14
C GLY A 198 -15.65 9.14 10.47
N PRO A 199 -16.68 8.29 10.44
CA PRO A 199 -17.23 7.72 11.66
C PRO A 199 -16.12 7.01 12.43
N ALA A 200 -16.20 7.11 13.76
CA ALA A 200 -15.40 6.26 14.64
C ALA A 200 -15.65 4.79 14.26
N GLU A 201 -14.68 3.92 14.50
CA GLU A 201 -14.83 2.46 14.34
C GLU A 201 -14.82 1.95 12.89
N THR A 202 -14.45 2.79 11.92
CA THR A 202 -14.12 2.29 10.60
C THR A 202 -12.72 1.67 10.65
N ASN A 203 -12.61 0.33 10.60
CA ASN A 203 -11.30 -0.31 10.54
C ASN A 203 -10.65 -0.06 9.18
N LEU A 204 -9.75 0.92 9.13
CA LEU A 204 -9.03 1.29 7.92
C LEU A 204 -7.63 0.69 7.95
N SER A 205 -7.29 -0.02 6.89
CA SER A 205 -5.96 -0.58 6.65
C SER A 205 -5.07 0.34 5.81
N VAL A 206 -5.67 1.12 4.90
CA VAL A 206 -4.94 1.96 3.95
C VAL A 206 -5.66 3.28 3.70
N LEU A 207 -4.89 4.36 3.53
CA LEU A 207 -5.38 5.68 3.14
C LEU A 207 -4.43 6.29 2.11
N VAL A 208 -4.97 6.80 1.01
CA VAL A 208 -4.20 7.42 -0.07
C VAL A 208 -4.91 8.68 -0.55
N TRP A 209 -4.12 9.73 -0.81
CA TRP A 209 -4.58 10.90 -1.56
C TRP A 209 -4.24 10.71 -3.04
N THR A 210 -5.25 10.54 -3.89
CA THR A 210 -5.06 10.31 -5.33
C THR A 210 -6.18 10.95 -6.14
N GLY A 211 -5.86 11.48 -7.33
CA GLY A 211 -6.87 12.07 -8.23
C GLY A 211 -7.64 13.26 -7.65
N GLY A 212 -7.10 13.93 -6.63
CA GLY A 212 -7.80 14.99 -5.89
C GLY A 212 -8.79 14.47 -4.83
N HIS A 213 -8.85 13.16 -4.62
CA HIS A 213 -9.70 12.51 -3.64
C HIS A 213 -8.84 11.82 -2.56
N LEU A 214 -9.35 11.80 -1.34
CA LEU A 214 -8.89 10.90 -0.30
C LEU A 214 -9.68 9.60 -0.39
N VAL A 215 -8.98 8.49 -0.46
CA VAL A 215 -9.57 7.14 -0.53
C VAL A 215 -9.03 6.33 0.63
N GLY A 216 -9.93 5.66 1.34
CA GLY A 216 -9.62 4.73 2.42
C GLY A 216 -10.08 3.32 2.09
N GLY A 217 -9.37 2.34 2.61
CA GLY A 217 -9.71 0.93 2.46
C GLY A 217 -9.46 0.16 3.76
N GLY A 218 -10.15 -0.95 3.92
CA GLY A 218 -10.06 -1.90 5.03
C GLY A 218 -11.24 -2.86 4.90
N GLN A 219 -12.16 -2.84 5.87
CA GLN A 219 -13.46 -3.51 5.74
C GLN A 219 -14.40 -2.71 4.83
N GLY A 220 -14.09 -2.73 3.53
CA GLY A 220 -14.77 -1.95 2.50
C GLY A 220 -13.95 -0.76 2.01
N LEU A 221 -14.57 -0.01 1.10
CA LEU A 221 -13.96 1.14 0.43
C LEU A 221 -14.66 2.43 0.84
N PHE A 222 -13.85 3.44 1.14
CA PHE A 222 -14.30 4.75 1.57
C PHE A 222 -13.73 5.81 0.63
N VAL A 223 -14.55 6.74 0.20
CA VAL A 223 -14.12 7.85 -0.66
C VAL A 223 -14.53 9.15 0.01
N THR A 224 -13.69 10.18 -0.12
CA THR A 224 -14.01 11.49 0.41
C THR A 224 -15.19 12.13 -0.32
N THR A 225 -16.05 12.79 0.44
CA THR A 225 -17.00 13.78 -0.07
C THR A 225 -16.28 15.11 -0.34
N ASP A 226 -16.99 16.04 -0.98
CA ASP A 226 -16.54 17.41 -1.19
C ASP A 226 -16.23 18.16 0.13
N GLU A 227 -16.75 17.67 1.26
CA GLU A 227 -16.52 18.23 2.60
C GLU A 227 -15.26 17.69 3.28
N GLY A 228 -14.55 16.76 2.63
CA GLY A 228 -13.31 16.17 3.12
C GLY A 228 -13.51 15.07 4.17
N ALA A 229 -14.71 14.50 4.26
CA ALA A 229 -15.02 13.35 5.11
C ALA A 229 -15.13 12.07 4.25
N LEU A 230 -14.59 10.97 4.74
CA LEU A 230 -14.73 9.62 4.20
C LEU A 230 -16.14 9.11 4.45
N THR A 231 -16.78 8.67 3.36
CA THR A 231 -18.06 7.95 3.40
C THR A 231 -17.89 6.56 2.80
N PRO A 232 -18.60 5.54 3.31
CA PRO A 232 -18.67 4.24 2.67
C PRO A 232 -19.07 4.40 1.20
N SER A 233 -18.43 3.63 0.31
CA SER A 233 -18.80 3.57 -1.09
C SER A 233 -19.73 2.39 -1.33
N ASP A 234 -21.04 2.63 -1.30
CA ASP A 234 -22.08 1.63 -1.64
C ASP A 234 -22.02 1.22 -3.14
N ARG A 235 -21.17 1.88 -3.92
CA ARG A 235 -21.07 1.77 -5.38
C ARG A 235 -19.97 0.81 -5.83
N ALA A 236 -19.36 0.12 -4.89
CA ALA A 236 -18.46 -0.97 -5.15
C ALA A 236 -19.19 -2.30 -4.97
N SER A 237 -20.25 -2.56 -5.76
CA SER A 237 -20.92 -3.87 -5.76
C SER A 237 -19.97 -5.02 -6.12
N ALA A 238 -18.86 -4.70 -6.81
CA ALA A 238 -17.75 -5.64 -7.04
C ALA A 238 -16.89 -5.94 -5.79
N LEU A 239 -17.06 -5.20 -4.69
CA LEU A 239 -16.36 -5.35 -3.40
C LEU A 239 -17.22 -6.04 -2.32
N GLU A 240 -18.42 -6.52 -2.64
CA GLU A 240 -19.42 -6.98 -1.65
C GLU A 240 -18.98 -8.07 -0.65
N ALA A 241 -17.77 -8.62 -0.76
CA ALA A 241 -17.21 -9.57 0.20
C ALA A 241 -15.70 -9.41 0.45
N GLU A 242 -15.06 -8.31 0.05
CA GLU A 242 -13.59 -8.27 -0.01
C GLU A 242 -12.96 -7.09 0.71
N ASP A 243 -12.05 -7.41 1.64
CA ASP A 243 -11.22 -6.41 2.31
C ASP A 243 -10.26 -5.74 1.32
N VAL A 244 -10.18 -4.41 1.41
CA VAL A 244 -9.24 -3.61 0.65
C VAL A 244 -7.88 -3.66 1.33
N THR A 245 -6.91 -4.25 0.65
CA THR A 245 -5.55 -4.46 1.19
C THR A 245 -4.57 -3.38 0.73
N SER A 246 -4.85 -2.71 -0.39
CA SER A 246 -4.00 -1.65 -0.93
C SER A 246 -4.77 -0.73 -1.88
N ILE A 247 -4.27 0.50 -2.01
CA ILE A 247 -4.83 1.50 -2.92
C ILE A 247 -3.65 2.22 -3.60
N ALA A 248 -3.79 2.51 -4.89
CA ALA A 248 -2.82 3.28 -5.65
C ALA A 248 -3.51 4.25 -6.61
N GLY A 249 -2.84 5.39 -6.86
CA GLY A 249 -3.20 6.28 -7.95
C GLY A 249 -2.53 5.85 -9.25
N GLY A 250 -3.29 5.82 -10.35
CA GLY A 250 -2.76 5.70 -11.70
C GLY A 250 -2.31 7.05 -12.27
N ALA A 251 -1.53 7.02 -13.34
CA ALA A 251 -0.93 8.21 -13.95
C ALA A 251 -1.97 9.17 -14.56
N ASN A 252 -3.18 8.71 -14.90
CA ASN A 252 -4.24 9.54 -15.48
C ASN A 252 -5.36 9.82 -14.47
N GLY A 253 -5.09 9.67 -13.18
CA GLY A 253 -6.07 9.86 -12.11
C GLY A 253 -6.96 8.64 -11.87
N GLU A 254 -6.59 7.47 -12.40
CA GLU A 254 -7.24 6.22 -12.03
C GLU A 254 -7.02 5.92 -10.54
N ILE A 255 -7.96 5.18 -9.94
CA ILE A 255 -7.83 4.65 -8.58
C ILE A 255 -7.81 3.14 -8.72
N VAL A 256 -6.72 2.52 -8.30
CA VAL A 256 -6.55 1.08 -8.34
C VAL A 256 -6.62 0.55 -6.92
N VAL A 257 -7.44 -0.48 -6.73
CA VAL A 257 -7.70 -1.10 -5.43
C VAL A 257 -7.30 -2.55 -5.52
N GLY A 258 -6.42 -2.98 -4.61
CA GLY A 258 -6.08 -4.38 -4.44
C GLY A 258 -6.89 -4.98 -3.29
N THR A 259 -7.43 -6.17 -3.49
CA THR A 259 -8.35 -6.82 -2.53
C THR A 259 -7.76 -8.10 -1.97
N LEU A 260 -8.37 -8.63 -0.89
CA LEU A 260 -7.89 -9.84 -0.23
C LEU A 260 -8.06 -11.10 -1.09
N LEU A 261 -9.14 -11.22 -1.89
CA LEU A 261 -9.45 -12.46 -2.63
C LEU A 261 -9.92 -12.26 -4.09
N GLY A 262 -10.21 -11.04 -4.51
CA GLY A 262 -10.75 -10.74 -5.85
C GLY A 262 -9.82 -9.93 -6.72
N GLY A 263 -8.53 -9.89 -6.40
CA GLY A 263 -7.51 -9.32 -7.27
C GLY A 263 -7.49 -7.78 -7.26
N ALA A 264 -7.61 -7.18 -8.44
CA ALA A 264 -7.54 -5.74 -8.62
C ALA A 264 -8.86 -5.18 -9.16
N LEU A 265 -9.23 -4.00 -8.66
CA LEU A 265 -10.29 -3.16 -9.22
C LEU A 265 -9.70 -1.84 -9.69
N VAL A 266 -10.31 -1.25 -10.71
CA VAL A 266 -9.91 0.06 -11.25
C VAL A 266 -11.14 0.96 -11.35
N SER A 267 -10.98 2.20 -10.92
CA SER A 267 -11.90 3.31 -11.17
C SER A 267 -11.22 4.35 -12.05
N THR A 268 -11.96 4.87 -13.03
CA THR A 268 -11.51 5.96 -13.92
C THR A 268 -12.36 7.22 -13.73
N ASP A 269 -13.21 7.26 -12.72
CA ASP A 269 -14.22 8.31 -12.51
C ASP A 269 -14.17 8.91 -11.09
N GLY A 270 -12.98 8.87 -10.47
CA GLY A 270 -12.74 9.42 -9.13
C GLY A 270 -13.31 8.53 -8.01
N GLY A 271 -13.39 7.22 -8.22
CA GLY A 271 -13.91 6.27 -7.24
C GLY A 271 -15.44 6.19 -7.19
N ARG A 272 -16.14 6.75 -8.19
CA ARG A 272 -17.62 6.68 -8.25
C ARG A 272 -18.10 5.30 -8.69
N SER A 273 -17.34 4.62 -9.54
CA SER A 273 -17.56 3.23 -9.93
C SER A 273 -16.24 2.49 -10.07
N PHE A 274 -16.28 1.18 -9.87
CA PHE A 274 -15.14 0.28 -10.00
C PHE A 274 -15.48 -0.86 -10.94
N ARG A 275 -14.51 -1.23 -11.77
CA ARG A 275 -14.56 -2.45 -12.58
C ARG A 275 -13.47 -3.42 -12.15
N ALA A 276 -13.76 -4.71 -12.23
CA ALA A 276 -12.73 -5.73 -12.07
C ALA A 276 -11.64 -5.57 -13.14
N ALA A 277 -10.40 -5.61 -12.68
CA ALA A 277 -9.18 -5.62 -13.48
C ALA A 277 -8.49 -6.98 -13.32
N ASN A 278 -9.24 -8.06 -13.53
CA ASN A 278 -8.83 -9.44 -13.24
C ASN A 278 -8.61 -10.29 -14.51
N ALA A 279 -8.23 -9.65 -15.61
CA ALA A 279 -7.96 -10.31 -16.88
C ALA A 279 -6.57 -10.97 -16.86
N TRP A 280 -6.43 -11.98 -16.00
CA TRP A 280 -5.19 -12.74 -15.84
C TRP A 280 -4.91 -13.60 -17.07
N ALA A 281 -3.66 -13.59 -17.53
CA ALA A 281 -3.24 -14.47 -18.61
C ALA A 281 -3.43 -15.95 -18.19
N LYS A 282 -4.26 -16.69 -18.92
CA LYS A 282 -4.45 -18.16 -18.78
C LYS A 282 -4.84 -18.67 -17.37
N GLY A 283 -5.94 -18.16 -16.81
CA GLY A 283 -6.63 -18.83 -15.70
C GLY A 283 -5.96 -18.76 -14.33
N SER A 284 -4.80 -18.12 -14.20
CA SER A 284 -4.10 -17.90 -12.95
C SER A 284 -4.66 -16.68 -12.20
N ARG A 285 -5.90 -16.79 -11.71
CA ARG A 285 -6.39 -15.86 -10.69
C ARG A 285 -5.59 -16.09 -9.41
N PRO A 286 -4.94 -15.09 -8.82
CA PRO A 286 -4.39 -15.23 -7.49
C PRO A 286 -5.56 -15.33 -6.50
N SER A 287 -5.70 -16.47 -5.81
CA SER A 287 -6.66 -16.68 -4.72
C SER A 287 -6.12 -16.11 -3.39
N THR A 288 -5.43 -14.97 -3.46
CA THR A 288 -4.63 -14.42 -2.36
C THR A 288 -4.71 -12.90 -2.38
N SER A 289 -4.28 -12.26 -1.28
CA SER A 289 -4.21 -10.79 -1.19
C SER A 289 -3.46 -10.17 -2.35
N SER A 290 -3.94 -9.01 -2.81
CA SER A 290 -3.37 -8.30 -3.95
C SER A 290 -2.97 -6.89 -3.53
N PHE A 291 -1.69 -6.58 -3.66
CA PHE A 291 -1.11 -5.28 -3.32
C PHE A 291 -0.77 -4.53 -4.59
N VAL A 292 -1.37 -3.37 -4.83
CA VAL A 292 -1.22 -2.59 -6.07
C VAL A 292 -0.41 -1.32 -5.86
N CYS A 293 0.39 -0.97 -6.86
CA CYS A 293 0.99 0.35 -7.01
C CYS A 293 1.05 0.76 -8.50
N SER A 294 1.39 2.02 -8.77
CA SER A 294 1.66 2.50 -10.12
C SER A 294 3.06 3.09 -10.20
N VAL A 295 3.74 2.80 -11.30
CA VAL A 295 5.14 3.17 -11.56
C VAL A 295 5.20 3.63 -13.00
N SER A 296 5.43 4.92 -13.25
CA SER A 296 5.47 5.48 -14.62
C SER A 296 4.24 5.11 -15.47
N GLY A 297 3.05 5.04 -14.84
CA GLY A 297 1.79 4.67 -15.49
C GLY A 297 1.57 3.17 -15.72
N VAL A 298 2.56 2.32 -15.42
CA VAL A 298 2.39 0.87 -15.38
C VAL A 298 1.84 0.47 -14.02
N LEU A 299 0.79 -0.36 -14.02
CA LEU A 299 0.28 -0.95 -12.79
C LEU A 299 1.13 -2.16 -12.42
N VAL A 300 1.51 -2.23 -11.15
CA VAL A 300 2.24 -3.35 -10.58
C VAL A 300 1.38 -3.95 -9.48
N LEU A 301 1.15 -5.26 -9.55
CA LEU A 301 0.39 -6.03 -8.57
C LEU A 301 1.27 -7.12 -7.99
N ARG A 302 1.32 -7.16 -6.67
CA ARG A 302 1.98 -8.20 -5.89
C ARG A 302 0.93 -9.06 -5.18
N THR A 303 1.03 -10.37 -5.29
CA THR A 303 0.18 -11.29 -4.53
C THR A 303 0.65 -11.43 -3.07
N GLY A 304 -0.17 -11.97 -2.16
CA GLY A 304 0.25 -12.29 -0.79
C GLY A 304 1.41 -13.29 -0.74
N GLU A 305 1.49 -14.17 -1.74
CA GLU A 305 2.61 -15.08 -1.94
C GLU A 305 3.83 -14.42 -2.60
N GLY A 306 3.75 -13.11 -2.87
CA GLY A 306 4.80 -12.26 -3.44
C GLY A 306 5.11 -12.48 -4.92
N ALA A 307 4.22 -13.14 -5.66
CA ALA A 307 4.28 -13.17 -7.12
C ALA A 307 3.95 -11.77 -7.67
N LEU A 308 4.64 -11.36 -8.73
CA LEU A 308 4.53 -10.03 -9.29
C LEU A 308 3.94 -10.06 -10.69
N TYR A 309 2.98 -9.17 -10.93
CA TYR A 309 2.32 -8.98 -12.20
C TYR A 309 2.36 -7.51 -12.59
N THR A 310 2.44 -7.23 -13.89
CA THR A 310 2.43 -5.88 -14.44
C THR A 310 1.36 -5.74 -15.50
N SER A 311 0.81 -4.53 -15.61
CA SER A 311 -0.19 -4.17 -16.62
C SER A 311 0.13 -2.78 -17.16
N ALA A 312 0.35 -2.71 -18.47
CA ALA A 312 0.57 -1.46 -19.21
C ALA A 312 -0.72 -0.86 -19.79
N ASP A 313 -1.87 -1.52 -19.56
CA ASP A 313 -3.17 -1.21 -20.17
C ASP A 313 -4.26 -1.00 -19.10
N ALA A 314 -3.88 -0.38 -17.97
CA ALA A 314 -4.78 -0.04 -16.86
C ALA A 314 -5.59 -1.26 -16.37
N GLY A 315 -4.92 -2.40 -16.21
CA GLY A 315 -5.46 -3.64 -15.69
C GLY A 315 -6.32 -4.44 -16.67
N ALA A 316 -6.33 -4.08 -17.96
CA ALA A 316 -7.05 -4.83 -18.99
C ALA A 316 -6.36 -6.16 -19.33
N SER A 317 -5.04 -6.26 -19.12
CA SER A 317 -4.31 -7.53 -19.14
C SER A 317 -3.13 -7.49 -18.16
N TRP A 318 -2.84 -8.64 -17.56
CA TRP A 318 -1.73 -8.80 -16.63
C TRP A 318 -0.72 -9.82 -17.12
N ARG A 319 0.56 -9.51 -16.94
CA ARG A 319 1.68 -10.39 -17.27
C ARG A 319 2.54 -10.60 -16.03
N ALA A 320 2.97 -11.84 -15.80
CA ALA A 320 3.95 -12.11 -14.74
C ALA A 320 5.24 -11.32 -15.03
N ALA A 321 5.77 -10.65 -14.01
CA ALA A 321 7.03 -9.94 -14.11
C ALA A 321 8.20 -10.94 -13.99
N PRO A 322 9.30 -10.75 -14.74
CA PRO A 322 10.49 -11.58 -14.61
C PRO A 322 11.29 -11.16 -13.36
N LEU A 323 10.78 -11.51 -12.18
CA LEU A 323 11.44 -11.28 -10.91
C LEU A 323 11.94 -12.60 -10.32
N GLU A 324 13.23 -12.65 -9.98
CA GLU A 324 13.79 -13.77 -9.24
C GLU A 324 13.45 -13.62 -7.75
N GLY A 325 12.64 -14.53 -7.22
CA GLY A 325 12.29 -14.57 -5.80
C GLY A 325 10.89 -14.04 -5.49
N ARG A 326 10.63 -13.84 -4.20
CA ARG A 326 9.35 -13.40 -3.65
C ARG A 326 9.41 -11.95 -3.21
N LEU A 327 8.55 -11.09 -3.74
CA LEU A 327 8.44 -9.70 -3.28
C LEU A 327 7.71 -9.64 -1.93
N LEU A 328 8.40 -9.22 -0.87
CA LEU A 328 7.92 -9.20 0.51
C LEU A 328 7.35 -7.86 0.95
N ALA A 329 7.85 -6.76 0.39
CA ALA A 329 7.34 -5.42 0.61
C ALA A 329 7.76 -4.53 -0.56
N HIS A 330 7.03 -3.45 -0.80
CA HIS A 330 7.41 -2.44 -1.78
C HIS A 330 6.94 -1.05 -1.37
N ALA A 331 7.61 -0.04 -1.92
CA ALA A 331 7.22 1.35 -1.86
C ALA A 331 7.47 1.99 -3.23
N VAL A 332 6.76 3.09 -3.50
CA VAL A 332 6.99 3.91 -4.70
C VAL A 332 7.51 5.27 -4.27
N SER A 333 8.61 5.69 -4.88
CA SER A 333 9.24 7.00 -4.67
C SER A 333 9.52 7.65 -6.01
N ALA A 334 8.92 8.82 -6.28
CA ALA A 334 9.11 9.57 -7.53
C ALA A 334 9.01 8.68 -8.80
N ASP A 335 7.94 7.90 -8.91
CA ASP A 335 7.69 6.93 -10.00
C ASP A 335 8.73 5.81 -10.15
N ARG A 336 9.53 5.56 -9.11
CA ARG A 336 10.41 4.40 -9.00
C ARG A 336 9.90 3.45 -7.93
N LEU A 337 9.78 2.17 -8.27
CA LEU A 337 9.53 1.11 -7.31
C LEU A 337 10.83 0.72 -6.62
N VAL A 338 10.76 0.59 -5.29
CA VAL A 338 11.78 -0.03 -4.45
C VAL A 338 11.09 -1.16 -3.68
N GLY A 339 11.68 -2.35 -3.66
CA GLY A 339 11.08 -3.51 -3.02
C GLY A 339 12.09 -4.39 -2.29
N LEU A 340 11.63 -5.09 -1.26
CA LEU A 340 12.38 -6.16 -0.60
C LEU A 340 11.99 -7.49 -1.22
N VAL A 341 12.97 -8.24 -1.71
CA VAL A 341 12.76 -9.55 -2.33
C VAL A 341 13.52 -10.62 -1.56
N ALA A 342 12.84 -11.71 -1.22
CA ALA A 342 13.49 -12.94 -0.76
C ALA A 342 13.91 -13.79 -1.95
N THR A 343 15.21 -13.92 -2.16
CA THR A 343 15.81 -14.77 -3.18
C THR A 343 16.37 -16.05 -2.56
N ARG A 344 16.83 -16.99 -3.39
CA ARG A 344 17.54 -18.19 -2.90
C ARG A 344 18.86 -17.86 -2.18
N GLY A 345 19.51 -16.76 -2.55
CA GLY A 345 20.77 -16.31 -1.93
C GLY A 345 20.57 -15.48 -0.66
N GLY A 346 19.33 -15.09 -0.34
CA GLY A 346 19.00 -14.20 0.77
C GLY A 346 18.17 -12.99 0.32
N PRO A 347 17.88 -12.06 1.25
CA PRO A 347 17.16 -10.84 0.93
C PRO A 347 17.98 -9.87 0.09
N ALA A 348 17.32 -9.21 -0.85
CA ALA A 348 17.90 -8.16 -1.68
C ALA A 348 16.88 -7.05 -1.92
N ILE A 349 17.38 -5.87 -2.30
CA ILE A 349 16.54 -4.78 -2.78
C ILE A 349 16.35 -4.93 -4.29
N VAL A 350 15.11 -4.84 -4.75
CA VAL A 350 14.76 -4.73 -6.17
C VAL A 350 14.34 -3.31 -6.48
N THR A 351 14.67 -2.82 -7.66
CA THR A 351 14.22 -1.51 -8.14
C THR A 351 13.64 -1.60 -9.55
N SER A 352 12.69 -0.73 -9.86
CA SER A 352 12.13 -0.58 -11.21
C SER A 352 11.78 0.87 -11.48
N ASP A 353 12.23 1.41 -12.60
CA ASP A 353 11.98 2.80 -13.00
C ASP A 353 10.79 2.93 -13.98
N ASP A 354 10.34 1.80 -14.54
CA ASP A 354 9.32 1.73 -15.59
C ASP A 354 8.15 0.79 -15.23
N GLY A 355 8.17 0.22 -14.03
CA GLY A 355 7.19 -0.76 -13.55
C GLY A 355 7.19 -2.10 -14.31
N SER A 356 8.09 -2.29 -15.27
CA SER A 356 8.08 -3.44 -16.19
C SER A 356 9.40 -4.22 -16.20
N SER A 357 10.51 -3.55 -15.93
CA SER A 357 11.84 -4.12 -15.79
C SER A 357 12.36 -3.96 -14.37
N PHE A 358 12.86 -5.05 -13.80
CA PHE A 358 13.25 -5.13 -12.39
C PHE A 358 14.75 -5.40 -12.30
N ARG A 359 15.46 -4.56 -11.55
CA ARG A 359 16.89 -4.70 -11.28
C ARG A 359 17.09 -5.15 -9.84
N LEU A 360 17.62 -6.35 -9.67
CA LEU A 360 18.00 -6.87 -8.37
C LEU A 360 19.35 -6.26 -7.95
N GLY A 361 19.39 -5.68 -6.76
CA GLY A 361 20.59 -5.17 -6.11
C GLY A 361 21.41 -6.27 -5.42
N PRO A 362 22.48 -5.88 -4.70
CA PRO A 362 23.26 -6.83 -3.91
C PRO A 362 22.41 -7.44 -2.78
N LEU A 363 22.83 -8.62 -2.30
CA LEU A 363 22.27 -9.24 -1.11
C LEU A 363 22.52 -8.35 0.11
N VAL A 364 21.53 -8.27 0.99
CA VAL A 364 21.58 -7.46 2.21
C VAL A 364 21.31 -8.34 3.42
N PRO A 365 22.30 -9.10 3.93
CA PRO A 365 22.10 -10.04 5.04
C PRO A 365 21.47 -9.42 6.30
N ARG A 366 21.61 -8.10 6.50
CA ARG A 366 20.94 -7.39 7.61
C ARG A 366 19.41 -7.46 7.55
N LEU A 367 18.82 -7.71 6.39
CA LEU A 367 17.37 -7.83 6.21
C LEU A 367 16.87 -9.26 6.41
N GLU A 368 17.71 -10.22 6.82
CA GLU A 368 17.36 -11.64 6.86
C GLU A 368 16.24 -11.96 7.86
N SER A 369 16.24 -11.30 9.02
CA SER A 369 15.14 -11.44 10.00
C SER A 369 13.83 -10.87 9.47
N LEU A 370 13.86 -9.67 8.86
CA LEU A 370 12.68 -9.08 8.23
C LEU A 370 12.16 -9.93 7.08
N ALA A 371 13.04 -10.57 6.31
CA ALA A 371 12.65 -11.42 5.20
C ALA A 371 11.91 -12.71 5.61
N ARG A 372 11.91 -13.03 6.90
CA ARG A 372 11.16 -14.15 7.50
C ARG A 372 9.88 -13.69 8.21
N ALA A 373 9.69 -12.40 8.41
CA ALA A 373 8.48 -11.87 9.02
C ALA A 373 7.28 -12.13 8.11
N ALA A 374 6.10 -12.36 8.71
CA ALA A 374 4.87 -12.48 7.94
C ALA A 374 4.49 -11.14 7.32
N ASP A 375 4.62 -10.06 8.11
CA ASP A 375 4.31 -8.70 7.70
C ASP A 375 5.56 -7.83 7.68
N VAL A 376 5.88 -7.31 6.49
CA VAL A 376 6.97 -6.36 6.27
C VAL A 376 6.41 -5.09 5.66
N HIS A 377 6.72 -3.97 6.29
CA HIS A 377 6.39 -2.64 5.83
C HIS A 377 7.61 -1.98 5.22
N MET A 378 7.41 -1.22 4.15
CA MET A 378 8.47 -0.47 3.49
C MET A 378 7.95 0.90 3.08
N ALA A 379 8.80 1.91 3.23
CA ALA A 379 8.57 3.26 2.71
C ALA A 379 9.86 3.79 2.06
N ALA A 380 9.73 4.60 1.01
CA ALA A 380 10.87 5.14 0.28
C ALA A 380 10.65 6.59 -0.16
N GLY A 381 11.71 7.40 -0.10
CA GLY A 381 11.75 8.81 -0.50
C GLY A 381 13.16 9.16 -0.94
N GLY A 382 13.37 9.53 -2.21
CA GLY A 382 14.73 9.79 -2.71
C GLY A 382 15.65 8.58 -2.48
N ASP A 383 16.77 8.79 -1.77
CA ASP A 383 17.70 7.73 -1.39
C ASP A 383 17.36 7.06 -0.04
N LEU A 384 16.39 7.60 0.71
CA LEU A 384 15.95 7.00 1.97
C LEU A 384 15.02 5.80 1.69
N VAL A 385 15.37 4.64 2.22
CA VAL A 385 14.53 3.44 2.26
C VAL A 385 14.40 3.00 3.71
N VAL A 386 13.18 2.85 4.21
CA VAL A 386 12.90 2.40 5.58
C VAL A 386 12.11 1.10 5.51
N VAL A 387 12.53 0.10 6.27
CA VAL A 387 11.92 -1.23 6.32
C VAL A 387 11.73 -1.63 7.78
N GLY A 388 10.57 -2.19 8.10
CA GLY A 388 10.24 -2.62 9.45
C GLY A 388 9.16 -3.68 9.45
N SER A 389 8.92 -4.23 10.63
CA SER A 389 7.87 -5.20 10.91
C SER A 389 7.38 -4.96 12.34
N ASP A 390 6.18 -5.43 12.65
CA ASP A 390 5.65 -5.51 14.02
C ASP A 390 6.04 -6.82 14.74
N GLU A 391 6.59 -7.80 14.01
CA GLU A 391 7.06 -9.08 14.54
C GLU A 391 8.55 -9.06 14.88
N VAL A 392 9.34 -8.34 14.08
CA VAL A 392 10.80 -8.32 14.18
C VAL A 392 11.27 -7.02 14.83
N GLU A 393 12.19 -7.16 15.77
CA GLU A 393 12.83 -6.02 16.42
C GLU A 393 13.85 -5.34 15.50
N GLY A 394 13.83 -4.00 15.50
CA GLY A 394 14.63 -3.09 14.70
C GLY A 394 13.93 -2.62 13.45
N VAL A 395 13.75 -1.30 13.33
CA VAL A 395 13.53 -0.67 12.02
C VAL A 395 14.89 -0.43 11.36
N LEU A 396 15.01 -0.82 10.09
CA LEU A 396 16.21 -0.68 9.29
C LEU A 396 16.01 0.45 8.29
N ALA A 397 17.01 1.31 8.15
CA ALA A 397 17.00 2.41 7.20
C ALA A 397 18.27 2.41 6.34
N SER A 398 18.11 2.80 5.09
CA SER A 398 19.18 2.99 4.12
C SER A 398 19.13 4.42 3.61
N HIS A 399 20.29 5.05 3.45
CA HIS A 399 20.44 6.41 2.92
C HIS A 399 21.07 6.43 1.52
N ASP A 400 21.21 5.26 0.90
CA ASP A 400 21.90 5.05 -0.36
C ASP A 400 21.06 4.20 -1.34
N GLY A 401 19.72 4.33 -1.25
CA GLY A 401 18.79 3.65 -2.15
C GLY A 401 18.70 2.14 -1.93
N GLY A 402 19.03 1.66 -0.73
CA GLY A 402 18.96 0.26 -0.35
C GLY A 402 20.26 -0.53 -0.51
N ALA A 403 21.40 0.13 -0.70
CA ALA A 403 22.69 -0.57 -0.83
C ALA A 403 23.24 -0.99 0.55
N THR A 404 23.09 -0.13 1.57
CA THR A 404 23.46 -0.42 2.95
C THR A 404 22.35 -0.02 3.91
N PHE A 405 22.23 -0.74 5.03
CA PHE A 405 21.19 -0.50 6.04
C PHE A 405 21.79 -0.38 7.45
N GLU A 406 21.28 0.57 8.22
CA GLU A 406 21.52 0.74 9.64
C GLU A 406 20.24 0.57 10.46
N VAL A 407 20.39 0.24 11.75
CA VAL A 407 19.26 0.04 12.66
C VAL A 407 18.93 1.36 13.32
N TRP A 408 17.67 1.79 13.23
CA TRP A 408 17.14 2.88 14.04
C TRP A 408 16.74 2.35 15.42
N SER A 409 17.72 2.28 16.33
CA SER A 409 17.53 1.70 17.67
C SER A 409 16.49 2.40 18.54
N ALA A 410 16.14 3.64 18.23
CA ALA A 410 15.07 4.38 18.91
C ALA A 410 13.66 3.87 18.53
N VAL A 411 13.56 3.02 17.51
CA VAL A 411 12.31 2.52 16.94
C VAL A 411 12.35 0.98 16.97
N PRO A 412 11.71 0.35 17.96
CA PRO A 412 11.85 -1.09 18.16
C PRO A 412 11.11 -1.89 17.10
N ARG A 413 9.88 -1.51 16.74
CA ARG A 413 9.06 -2.21 15.75
C ARG A 413 8.14 -1.20 15.08
N ALA A 414 7.77 -1.47 13.84
CA ALA A 414 6.88 -0.58 13.10
C ALA A 414 5.77 -1.36 12.38
N SER A 415 4.52 -0.98 12.64
CA SER A 415 3.33 -1.53 11.95
C SER A 415 2.91 -0.74 10.72
N ALA A 416 3.47 0.47 10.54
CA ALA A 416 3.28 1.27 9.35
C ALA A 416 4.42 2.28 9.21
N LEU A 417 4.77 2.61 7.96
CA LEU A 417 5.86 3.51 7.60
C LEU A 417 5.39 4.45 6.49
N ALA A 418 5.83 5.70 6.53
CA ALA A 418 5.65 6.66 5.44
C ALA A 418 6.83 7.63 5.37
N VAL A 419 7.27 7.96 4.16
CA VAL A 419 8.28 8.99 3.90
C VAL A 419 7.61 10.15 3.17
N ASP A 420 7.93 11.40 3.58
CA ASP A 420 7.41 12.61 2.92
C ASP A 420 8.06 12.72 1.53
N PRO A 421 7.28 12.63 0.44
CA PRO A 421 7.82 12.61 -0.91
C PRO A 421 8.48 13.94 -1.30
N SER A 422 8.16 15.04 -0.62
CA SER A 422 8.78 16.35 -0.85
C SER A 422 10.01 16.61 0.00
N ARG A 423 10.15 15.86 1.09
CA ARG A 423 11.24 15.96 2.06
C ARG A 423 11.67 14.55 2.47
N PRO A 424 12.51 13.90 1.66
CA PRO A 424 13.00 12.55 1.91
C PRO A 424 13.62 12.29 3.29
N ASP A 425 14.08 13.34 3.99
CA ASP A 425 14.59 13.27 5.36
C ASP A 425 13.49 13.18 6.43
N THR A 426 12.22 13.34 6.04
CA THR A 426 11.07 13.32 6.93
C THR A 426 10.31 12.01 6.79
N CYS A 427 10.22 11.26 7.89
CA CYS A 427 9.56 9.97 7.96
C CYS A 427 8.63 9.90 9.17
N ALA A 428 7.49 9.21 9.01
CA ALA A 428 6.57 8.88 10.08
C ALA A 428 6.49 7.36 10.25
N LEU A 429 6.49 6.92 11.51
CA LEU A 429 6.48 5.50 11.86
C LEU A 429 5.41 5.26 12.91
N ALA A 430 4.59 4.24 12.68
CA ALA A 430 3.68 3.73 13.69
C ALA A 430 4.37 2.64 14.49
N LEU A 431 4.53 2.85 15.79
CA LEU A 431 5.19 1.91 16.68
C LEU A 431 4.21 0.85 17.16
N SER A 432 4.66 -0.40 17.13
CA SER A 432 3.99 -1.53 17.77
C SER A 432 4.78 -1.97 18.98
N PHE A 433 4.09 -2.20 20.10
CA PHE A 433 4.69 -2.70 21.34
C PHE A 433 4.04 -4.03 21.70
N PRO A 434 4.69 -5.17 21.45
CA PRO A 434 4.13 -6.48 21.78
C PRO A 434 3.69 -6.54 23.25
N GLY A 435 2.49 -7.06 23.49
CA GLY A 435 1.92 -7.18 24.84
C GLY A 435 1.48 -5.86 25.47
N ARG A 436 1.55 -4.73 24.76
CA ARG A 436 1.05 -3.44 25.21
C ARG A 436 0.01 -2.91 24.23
N ASP A 437 -1.13 -2.49 24.77
CA ASP A 437 -2.17 -1.79 24.01
C ASP A 437 -1.79 -0.32 23.78
N VAL A 438 -0.62 -0.09 23.17
CA VAL A 438 -0.07 1.24 22.89
C VAL A 438 0.35 1.27 21.42
N ALA A 439 -0.37 2.07 20.62
CA ALA A 439 0.13 2.53 19.33
C ALA A 439 0.51 4.00 19.43
N ALA A 440 1.75 4.31 19.07
CA ALA A 440 2.25 5.68 18.99
C ALA A 440 2.73 5.96 17.58
N VAL A 441 2.51 7.17 17.08
CA VAL A 441 3.11 7.62 15.83
C VAL A 441 4.27 8.55 16.18
N VAL A 442 5.46 8.19 15.71
CA VAL A 442 6.66 9.02 15.83
C VAL A 442 7.05 9.60 14.49
N ARG A 443 7.79 10.70 14.52
CA ARG A 443 8.32 11.39 13.35
C ARG A 443 9.79 11.71 13.52
N THR A 444 10.54 11.54 12.44
CA THR A 444 11.86 12.14 12.23
C THR A 444 11.79 13.16 11.10
N THR A 445 12.63 14.19 11.16
CA THR A 445 12.86 15.18 10.10
C THR A 445 14.33 15.31 9.73
N ASP A 446 15.15 14.37 10.19
CA ASP A 446 16.59 14.32 10.03
C ASP A 446 17.05 12.90 9.68
N ALA A 447 16.19 12.20 8.94
CA ALA A 447 16.41 10.85 8.45
C ALA A 447 16.80 9.85 9.56
N GLY A 448 16.15 9.96 10.71
CA GLY A 448 16.28 9.03 11.85
C GLY A 448 17.37 9.39 12.86
N ALA A 449 18.06 10.53 12.70
CA ALA A 449 19.00 10.99 13.72
C ALA A 449 18.30 11.37 15.04
N SER A 450 17.05 11.85 14.96
CA SER A 450 16.18 12.08 16.11
C SER A 450 14.72 11.77 15.81
N PHE A 451 13.99 11.40 16.87
CA PHE A 451 12.57 11.09 16.80
C PHE A 451 11.78 11.91 17.82
N SER A 452 10.54 12.18 17.46
CA SER A 452 9.57 12.89 18.29
C SER A 452 8.23 12.18 18.21
N THR A 453 7.55 12.01 19.34
CA THR A 453 6.22 11.40 19.35
C THR A 453 5.20 12.44 18.90
N LEU A 454 4.48 12.15 17.81
CA LEU A 454 3.40 13.01 17.32
C LEU A 454 2.16 12.87 18.21
N PHE A 455 1.75 11.63 18.45
CA PHE A 455 0.62 11.31 19.32
C PHE A 455 0.64 9.83 19.74
N ASP A 456 -0.13 9.54 20.78
CA ASP A 456 -0.49 8.20 21.26
C ASP A 456 -1.96 7.96 20.89
N LEU A 457 -2.25 6.88 20.16
CA LEU A 457 -3.57 6.58 19.64
C LEU A 457 -4.59 6.34 20.77
N GLY A 458 -4.18 5.66 21.84
CA GLY A 458 -5.05 5.40 22.99
C GLY A 458 -5.43 6.68 23.73
N LYS A 459 -4.49 7.62 23.89
CA LYS A 459 -4.79 8.97 24.43
C LYS A 459 -5.68 9.76 23.48
N LEU A 460 -5.42 9.68 22.18
CA LEU A 460 -6.17 10.39 21.16
C LEU A 460 -7.64 9.95 21.11
N ARG A 461 -7.90 8.64 21.18
CA ARG A 461 -9.26 8.09 21.24
C ARG A 461 -10.05 8.66 22.41
N LYS A 462 -9.45 8.70 23.60
CA LYS A 462 -10.06 9.32 24.79
C LYS A 462 -10.35 10.80 24.59
N LEU A 463 -9.43 11.54 23.97
CA LEU A 463 -9.59 12.98 23.72
C LEU A 463 -10.72 13.26 22.71
N LEU A 464 -10.77 12.47 21.63
CA LEU A 464 -11.77 12.61 20.57
C LEU A 464 -13.10 11.91 20.89
N ARG A 465 -13.19 11.23 22.05
CA ARG A 465 -14.35 10.43 22.46
C ARG A 465 -14.71 9.36 21.42
N LEU A 466 -13.69 8.74 20.83
CA LEU A 466 -13.80 7.56 20.00
C LEU A 466 -13.84 6.35 20.93
N GLU A 467 -14.94 6.21 21.68
CA GLU A 467 -15.18 5.05 22.52
C GLU A 467 -15.52 3.87 21.62
N ALA A 468 -14.85 2.74 21.82
CA ALA A 468 -15.30 1.49 21.24
C ALA A 468 -16.67 1.11 21.85
N PRO A 469 -17.50 0.32 21.16
CA PRO A 469 -18.54 -0.46 21.80
C PRO A 469 -17.95 -1.21 22.99
N ALA A 470 -18.69 -1.31 24.10
CA ALA A 470 -18.18 -1.89 25.35
C ALA A 470 -17.72 -3.36 25.22
N ASP A 471 -18.11 -4.01 24.14
CA ASP A 471 -17.85 -5.40 23.75
C ASP A 471 -16.84 -5.56 22.61
N ALA A 472 -16.43 -4.47 21.94
CA ALA A 472 -15.44 -4.55 20.87
C ALA A 472 -14.02 -4.48 21.45
N GLU A 473 -13.28 -5.58 21.36
CA GLU A 473 -11.83 -5.58 21.53
C GLU A 473 -11.19 -4.85 20.34
N ILE A 474 -11.20 -3.52 20.38
CA ILE A 474 -10.53 -2.70 19.36
C ILE A 474 -9.07 -2.56 19.76
N GLU A 475 -8.22 -3.40 19.19
CA GLU A 475 -6.76 -3.28 19.25
C GLU A 475 -6.35 -1.84 18.88
N ASN A 476 -5.57 -1.15 19.72
CA ASN A 476 -5.01 0.15 19.31
C ASN A 476 -3.86 -0.08 18.34
N ARG A 477 -4.19 -0.16 17.05
CA ARG A 477 -3.22 -0.37 15.97
C ARG A 477 -3.38 0.68 14.88
N VAL A 478 -2.25 1.19 14.42
CA VAL A 478 -2.15 1.99 13.19
C VAL A 478 -1.74 1.04 12.08
N ASN A 479 -2.61 0.89 11.09
CA ASN A 479 -2.47 -0.07 10.00
C ASN A 479 -1.77 0.55 8.78
N GLY A 480 -1.89 1.87 8.61
CA GLY A 480 -1.34 2.56 7.45
C GLY A 480 -1.00 4.02 7.72
N LEU A 481 0.06 4.49 7.07
CA LEU A 481 0.50 5.88 7.09
C LEU A 481 0.72 6.34 5.65
N ALA A 482 0.36 7.59 5.35
CA ALA A 482 0.67 8.21 4.07
C ALA A 482 0.80 9.73 4.21
N PHE A 483 1.66 10.35 3.42
CA PHE A 483 1.71 11.80 3.31
C PHE A 483 0.77 12.28 2.20
N ALA A 484 -0.07 13.26 2.51
CA ALA A 484 -0.94 13.93 1.55
C ALA A 484 -0.55 15.40 1.35
N PRO A 485 -0.58 15.91 0.11
CA PRO A 485 -0.26 17.30 -0.17
C PRO A 485 -1.33 18.19 0.47
N THR A 486 -0.94 19.31 1.09
CA THR A 486 -1.97 20.29 1.50
C THR A 486 -2.39 21.16 0.30
N PRO A 487 -3.67 21.53 0.20
CA PRO A 487 -4.20 22.37 -0.88
C PRO A 487 -3.51 23.75 -1.01
N ARG A 488 -2.79 24.21 0.03
CA ARG A 488 -2.13 25.51 0.06
C ARG A 488 -0.62 25.44 -0.19
N GLY A 489 -0.11 24.31 -0.68
CA GLY A 489 1.24 24.22 -1.27
C GLY A 489 2.41 24.48 -0.32
N GLY A 490 2.27 24.27 1.00
CA GLY A 490 3.34 24.61 1.94
C GLY A 490 3.59 23.64 3.10
N ALA A 491 2.70 22.67 3.33
CA ALA A 491 2.90 21.63 4.31
C ALA A 491 2.30 20.32 3.79
N TRP A 492 2.81 19.17 4.22
CA TRP A 492 2.12 17.89 4.04
C TRP A 492 1.30 17.58 5.29
N ALA A 493 0.18 16.89 5.10
CA ALA A 493 -0.55 16.29 6.20
C ALA A 493 -0.25 14.80 6.24
N LEU A 494 -0.12 14.24 7.44
CA LEU A 494 0.00 12.81 7.62
C LEU A 494 -1.41 12.22 7.73
N LEU A 495 -1.73 11.32 6.80
CA LEU A 495 -2.91 10.47 6.85
C LEU A 495 -2.58 9.24 7.69
N VAL A 496 -3.51 8.86 8.56
CA VAL A 496 -3.35 7.73 9.47
C VAL A 496 -4.57 6.84 9.34
N ALA A 497 -4.37 5.60 8.89
CA ALA A 497 -5.36 4.54 8.85
C ALA A 497 -5.19 3.68 10.11
N SER A 498 -6.26 3.48 10.86
CA SER A 498 -6.23 2.74 12.12
C SER A 498 -7.52 1.96 12.34
N THR A 499 -7.50 1.09 13.34
CA THR A 499 -8.69 0.40 13.86
C THR A 499 -9.74 1.38 14.43
N ALA A 500 -9.34 2.60 14.77
CA ALA A 500 -10.23 3.65 15.29
C ALA A 500 -10.83 4.55 14.20
N GLY A 501 -10.52 4.32 12.92
CA GLY A 501 -10.88 5.21 11.81
C GLY A 501 -9.69 5.88 11.14
N GLY A 502 -10.02 6.78 10.22
CA GLY A 502 -9.05 7.61 9.51
C GLY A 502 -8.81 8.94 10.23
N LEU A 503 -7.55 9.37 10.30
CA LEU A 503 -7.17 10.66 10.88
C LEU A 503 -6.30 11.46 9.91
N VAL A 504 -6.46 12.78 9.93
CA VAL A 504 -5.49 13.72 9.37
C VAL A 504 -4.73 14.39 10.50
N VAL A 505 -3.42 14.29 10.44
CA VAL A 505 -2.49 14.89 11.40
C VAL A 505 -1.68 15.95 10.69
N LYS A 506 -1.79 17.19 11.18
CA LYS A 506 -0.99 18.31 10.69
C LYS A 506 -0.10 18.82 11.81
N VAL A 507 1.20 18.74 11.60
CA VAL A 507 2.18 19.33 12.51
C VAL A 507 2.51 20.72 12.00
N ARG A 508 2.32 21.74 12.84
CA ARG A 508 2.82 23.09 12.51
C ARG A 508 4.35 23.06 12.55
N ASP A 509 4.99 23.33 11.43
CA ASP A 509 6.45 23.46 11.36
C ASP A 509 6.96 24.52 12.34
N GLU A 510 8.19 24.36 12.82
CA GLU A 510 8.82 25.44 13.58
C GLU A 510 9.02 26.63 12.64
N PRO A 511 8.73 27.87 13.07
CA PRO A 511 9.30 28.99 12.37
C PRO A 511 10.81 28.77 12.34
N ALA A 512 11.39 28.74 11.12
CA ALA A 512 12.81 28.45 10.94
C ALA A 512 13.62 29.26 11.98
N PRO A 513 14.54 28.63 12.72
CA PRO A 513 15.28 29.32 13.79
C PRO A 513 16.01 30.52 13.18
N GLY A 514 15.50 31.73 13.47
CA GLY A 514 15.98 32.99 12.85
C GLY A 514 14.91 33.84 12.17
N ALA A 515 13.71 33.31 11.90
CA ALA A 515 12.53 34.12 11.55
C ALA A 515 11.99 34.83 12.80
N SER A 516 12.81 35.67 13.44
CA SER A 516 12.30 36.55 14.48
C SER A 516 11.29 37.47 13.82
N ASP A 517 10.08 37.45 14.36
CA ASP A 517 8.90 38.24 14.03
C ASP A 517 9.29 39.73 13.94
N ALA A 518 9.85 40.14 12.80
CA ALA A 518 10.16 41.52 12.48
C ALA A 518 8.83 42.20 12.21
N ARG A 519 8.11 42.51 13.30
CA ARG A 519 6.90 43.31 13.24
C ARG A 519 7.26 44.57 12.46
N PRO A 520 6.59 44.87 11.33
CA PRO A 520 6.78 46.14 10.68
C PRO A 520 6.49 47.21 11.72
N GLY A 521 7.48 48.05 12.01
CA GLY A 521 7.33 49.16 12.94
C GLY A 521 6.15 50.03 12.50
N PRO A 522 5.38 50.61 13.43
CA PRO A 522 4.28 51.50 13.06
C PRO A 522 4.83 52.64 12.19
N ALA A 523 4.25 52.80 11.00
CA ALA A 523 4.57 53.86 10.06
C ALA A 523 4.03 55.22 10.53
#